data_AF-A0A4V2LJT1-F1
#
_entry.id   AF-A0A4V2LJT1-F1
#
_cell.length_a   1.000
_cell.length_b   1.000
_cell.length_c   1.000
_cell.angle_alpha   90.00
_cell.angle_beta   90.00
_cell.angle_gamma   90.00
#
_symmetry.space_group_name_H-M   'P 1'
#
loop_
_entity.id
_entity.type
_entity.pdbx_description
1 polymer ?
#
loop_
_entity_poly.entity_id
_entity_poly.type
_entity_poly.pdbx_seq_one_letter_code
_entity_poly.pdbx_strand_id
1 'polypeptide(L)'
;MKKIYLTTVLSLCSVCAIANENTTIDSAKLTPVAAETTNKFRVVTRPEIVGLWGMQIPNNRKCIEYYNFKSNSDVVIKSGQEWSAGVYDYQPSQDPANSLPALILQVKYDNNEVDCSGYQEDQTGDISQYFVKWKNAHTINFCSNEKAEQCFATLYRVLP
;
A
#
# COMPACT_ATOMS: atom_id res chain seq x y z
N MET A 1 8.16 62.23 20.12
CA MET A 1 6.95 62.90 19.59
C MET A 1 6.23 61.90 18.68
N LYS A 2 5.12 61.28 19.13
CA LYS A 2 3.71 61.56 18.70
C LYS A 2 3.51 61.30 17.19
N LYS A 3 2.61 60.43 16.68
CA LYS A 3 1.39 59.78 17.21
C LYS A 3 1.12 58.46 16.46
N ILE A 4 0.53 57.49 17.16
CA ILE A 4 -0.05 56.25 16.62
C ILE A 4 -1.51 56.56 16.25
N TYR A 5 -1.96 56.14 15.06
CA TYR A 5 -3.37 56.22 14.66
C TYR A 5 -3.94 54.82 14.53
N LEU A 6 -4.90 54.52 15.41
CA LEU A 6 -5.67 53.29 15.50
C LEU A 6 -7.06 53.58 14.88
N THR A 7 -7.33 53.05 13.69
CA THR A 7 -8.66 53.11 13.07
C THR A 7 -9.33 51.75 13.17
N THR A 8 -10.24 51.64 14.13
CA THR A 8 -11.21 50.54 14.27
C THR A 8 -12.35 50.75 13.28
N VAL A 9 -12.53 49.83 12.33
CA VAL A 9 -13.73 49.78 11.47
C VAL A 9 -14.63 48.67 12.00
N LEU A 10 -15.76 49.09 12.58
CA LEU A 10 -16.91 48.26 12.94
C LEU A 10 -17.64 47.88 11.63
N SER A 11 -17.76 46.59 11.32
CA SER A 11 -18.67 46.11 10.28
C SER A 11 -19.76 45.23 10.90
N LEU A 12 -21.00 45.65 10.69
CA LEU A 12 -22.22 45.11 11.28
C LEU A 12 -22.55 43.69 10.79
N CYS A 13 -23.08 42.90 11.73
CA CYS A 13 -23.71 41.60 11.49
C CYS A 13 -25.00 41.74 10.67
N SER A 14 -25.14 40.92 9.64
CA SER A 14 -26.44 40.58 9.05
C SER A 14 -26.65 39.08 9.18
N VAL A 15 -27.48 38.67 10.14
CA VAL A 15 -27.98 37.30 10.25
C VAL A 15 -29.35 37.28 9.60
N CYS A 16 -29.48 36.68 8.43
CA CYS A 16 -30.79 36.37 7.86
C CYS A 16 -31.35 35.16 8.62
N ALA A 17 -32.28 35.39 9.54
CA ALA A 17 -33.12 34.34 10.10
C ALA A 17 -34.21 34.00 9.07
N ILE A 18 -34.22 32.76 8.57
CA ILE A 18 -35.31 32.24 7.77
C ILE A 18 -36.21 31.45 8.73
N ALA A 19 -37.44 31.93 8.93
CA ALA A 19 -38.48 31.18 9.62
C ALA A 19 -39.02 30.13 8.65
N ASN A 20 -38.96 28.84 9.02
CA ASN A 20 -39.63 27.79 8.28
C ASN A 20 -40.89 27.37 9.04
N GLU A 21 -41.99 27.27 8.31
CA GLU A 21 -43.35 27.08 8.81
C GLU A 21 -43.52 25.75 9.55
N ASN A 22 -44.21 25.78 10.70
CA ASN A 22 -44.63 24.59 11.44
C ASN A 22 -45.84 23.96 10.74
N THR A 23 -45.60 23.08 9.78
CA THR A 23 -46.64 22.19 9.26
C THR A 23 -46.74 20.98 10.18
N THR A 24 -47.83 20.93 10.95
CA THR A 24 -48.25 19.78 11.74
C THR A 24 -48.34 18.53 10.85
N ILE A 25 -47.52 17.51 11.13
CA ILE A 25 -47.58 16.22 10.44
C ILE A 25 -48.74 15.41 11.04
N ASP A 26 -49.78 15.23 10.24
CA ASP A 26 -50.91 14.35 10.52
C ASP A 26 -50.42 12.89 10.55
N SER A 27 -50.42 12.28 11.74
CA SER A 27 -49.81 10.96 12.00
C SER A 27 -50.67 9.78 11.53
N ALA A 28 -51.68 10.00 10.68
CA ALA A 28 -52.65 8.98 10.27
C ALA A 28 -52.36 8.30 8.92
N LYS A 29 -51.19 8.50 8.30
CA LYS A 29 -50.86 7.86 7.02
C LYS A 29 -49.41 7.38 6.92
N LEU A 30 -49.02 6.47 7.81
CA LEU A 30 -47.78 5.69 7.68
C LEU A 30 -48.13 4.28 7.21
N THR A 31 -48.04 4.06 5.90
CA THR A 31 -47.84 2.72 5.34
C THR A 31 -46.48 2.21 5.84
N PRO A 32 -46.34 0.96 6.31
CA PRO A 32 -45.05 0.48 6.78
C PRO A 32 -44.13 0.33 5.56
N VAL A 33 -43.15 1.22 5.44
CA VAL A 33 -42.00 1.00 4.56
C VAL A 33 -41.25 -0.18 5.16
N ALA A 34 -41.22 -1.29 4.41
CA ALA A 34 -40.44 -2.46 4.77
C ALA A 34 -39.02 -2.02 5.12
N ALA A 35 -38.53 -2.43 6.30
CA ALA A 35 -37.18 -2.15 6.72
C ALA A 35 -36.21 -2.83 5.75
N GLU A 36 -35.66 -2.07 4.81
CA GLU A 36 -34.52 -2.53 4.02
C GLU A 36 -33.34 -2.68 4.97
N THR A 37 -33.01 -3.91 5.32
CA THR A 37 -31.74 -4.27 5.95
C THR A 37 -30.61 -3.91 4.98
N THR A 38 -30.08 -2.68 5.10
CA THR A 38 -28.92 -2.24 4.34
C THR A 38 -27.70 -3.05 4.80
N ASN A 39 -27.34 -4.10 4.07
CA ASN A 39 -26.13 -4.86 4.34
C ASN A 39 -24.92 -3.93 4.16
N LYS A 40 -24.26 -3.56 5.26
CA LYS A 40 -23.05 -2.75 5.24
C LYS A 40 -21.86 -3.63 4.87
N PHE A 41 -21.61 -3.80 3.57
CA PHE A 41 -20.37 -4.39 3.09
C PHE A 41 -19.27 -3.33 3.04
N ARG A 42 -18.05 -3.68 3.45
CA ARG A 42 -16.84 -2.85 3.30
C ARG A 42 -15.94 -3.48 2.25
N VAL A 43 -15.77 -2.80 1.12
CA VAL A 43 -14.78 -3.17 0.10
C VAL A 43 -13.42 -2.66 0.57
N VAL A 44 -12.42 -3.56 0.63
CA VAL A 44 -11.04 -3.20 0.94
C VAL A 44 -10.18 -3.65 -0.23
N THR A 45 -9.50 -2.71 -0.87
CA THR A 45 -8.51 -3.00 -1.91
C THR A 45 -7.20 -3.42 -1.25
N ARG A 46 -6.52 -4.42 -1.83
CA ARG A 46 -5.21 -4.90 -1.36
C ARG A 46 -4.16 -4.55 -2.42
N PRO A 47 -2.90 -4.28 -2.05
CA PRO A 47 -1.82 -4.20 -3.02
C PRO A 47 -1.79 -5.47 -3.87
N GLU A 48 -1.65 -5.33 -5.19
CA GLU A 48 -1.67 -6.46 -6.13
C GLU A 48 -0.55 -7.49 -5.85
N ILE A 49 0.53 -7.01 -5.24
CA ILE A 49 1.71 -7.80 -4.90
C ILE A 49 1.53 -8.70 -3.68
N VAL A 50 0.45 -8.55 -2.91
CA VAL A 50 0.15 -9.44 -1.76
C VAL A 50 0.16 -10.90 -2.20
N GLY A 51 0.73 -11.76 -1.38
CA GLY A 51 0.85 -13.20 -1.61
C GLY A 51 2.27 -13.71 -1.39
N LEU A 52 2.43 -15.02 -1.61
CA LEU A 52 3.72 -15.71 -1.54
C LEU A 52 4.33 -15.80 -2.94
N TRP A 53 5.57 -15.36 -3.07
CA TRP A 53 6.33 -15.36 -4.32
C TRP A 53 7.65 -16.10 -4.16
N GLY A 54 8.01 -16.93 -5.12
CA GLY A 54 9.29 -17.62 -5.17
C GLY A 54 10.19 -17.04 -6.26
N MET A 55 11.36 -16.54 -5.87
CA MET A 55 12.43 -16.09 -6.73
C MET A 55 13.43 -17.21 -6.95
N GLN A 56 13.74 -17.53 -8.21
CA GLN A 56 14.85 -18.44 -8.50
C GLN A 56 16.16 -17.65 -8.49
N ILE A 57 17.13 -18.08 -7.67
CA ILE A 57 18.43 -17.41 -7.59
C ILE A 57 19.21 -17.62 -8.90
N PRO A 58 19.70 -16.54 -9.54
CA PRO A 58 20.61 -16.66 -10.67
C PRO A 58 21.82 -17.52 -10.29
N ASN A 59 22.23 -18.45 -11.15
CA ASN A 59 23.35 -19.37 -10.94
C ASN A 59 23.16 -20.46 -9.85
N ASN A 60 22.11 -20.40 -9.01
CA ASN A 60 21.73 -21.47 -8.08
C ASN A 60 20.24 -21.81 -8.15
N ARG A 61 19.81 -22.43 -9.26
CA ARG A 61 18.40 -22.79 -9.51
C ARG A 61 17.83 -23.85 -8.56
N LYS A 62 18.62 -24.37 -7.62
CA LYS A 62 18.16 -25.35 -6.61
C LYS A 62 17.59 -24.66 -5.37
N CYS A 63 17.94 -23.40 -5.13
CA CYS A 63 17.42 -22.61 -4.03
C CYS A 63 16.38 -21.61 -4.54
N ILE A 64 15.27 -21.50 -3.82
CA ILE A 64 14.21 -20.53 -4.08
C ILE A 64 14.16 -19.62 -2.87
N GLU A 65 14.29 -18.33 -3.12
CA GLU A 65 14.06 -17.31 -2.12
C GLU A 65 12.59 -16.93 -2.13
N TYR A 66 11.95 -16.95 -0.97
CA TYR A 66 10.52 -16.71 -0.83
C TYR A 66 10.24 -15.34 -0.24
N TYR A 67 9.33 -14.60 -0.85
CA TYR A 67 8.81 -13.34 -0.36
C TYR A 67 7.33 -13.50 -0.04
N ASN A 68 6.96 -13.31 1.23
CA ASN A 68 5.58 -13.34 1.68
C ASN A 68 5.09 -11.93 2.00
N PHE A 69 4.49 -11.26 1.02
CA PHE A 69 3.92 -9.92 1.18
C PHE A 69 2.53 -10.00 1.80
N LYS A 70 2.40 -9.58 3.05
CA LYS A 70 1.13 -9.61 3.78
C LYS A 70 0.30 -8.36 3.48
N SER A 71 -1.02 -8.45 3.67
CA SER A 71 -1.94 -7.33 3.39
C SER A 71 -1.81 -6.14 4.35
N ASN A 72 -1.07 -6.28 5.45
CA ASN A 72 -0.82 -5.24 6.44
C ASN A 72 0.56 -4.56 6.26
N SER A 73 1.15 -4.66 5.07
CA SER A 73 2.48 -4.11 4.74
C SER A 73 3.66 -4.80 5.44
N ASP A 74 3.47 -5.94 6.11
CA ASP A 74 4.58 -6.77 6.56
C ASP A 74 5.10 -7.66 5.43
N VAL A 75 6.40 -7.95 5.45
CA VAL A 75 7.02 -8.95 4.59
C VAL A 75 7.85 -9.93 5.42
N VAL A 76 7.80 -11.21 5.04
CA VAL A 76 8.75 -12.23 5.51
C VAL A 76 9.51 -12.75 4.30
N ILE A 77 10.82 -12.73 4.38
CA ILE A 77 11.72 -13.20 3.32
C ILE A 77 12.43 -14.44 3.86
N LYS A 78 12.58 -15.47 3.03
CA LYS A 78 13.34 -16.68 3.37
C LYS A 78 14.27 -17.05 2.22
N SER A 79 15.57 -17.09 2.49
CA SER A 79 16.62 -17.46 1.55
C SER A 79 17.52 -18.50 2.20
N GLY A 80 17.47 -19.77 1.77
CA GLY A 80 18.27 -20.82 2.43
C GLY A 80 17.89 -21.02 3.91
N GLN A 81 18.86 -20.82 4.81
CA GLN A 81 18.64 -20.82 6.26
C GLN A 81 18.33 -19.43 6.82
N GLU A 82 18.64 -18.38 6.05
CA GLU A 82 18.29 -17.00 6.36
C GLU A 82 16.78 -16.79 6.27
N TRP A 83 16.25 -16.07 7.25
CA TRP A 83 14.93 -15.47 7.18
C TRP A 83 14.94 -14.10 7.84
N SER A 84 14.26 -13.18 7.17
CA SER A 84 14.15 -11.80 7.58
C SER A 84 12.68 -11.40 7.68
N ALA A 85 12.39 -10.50 8.60
CA ALA A 85 11.08 -9.89 8.73
C ALA A 85 11.20 -8.38 8.54
N GLY A 86 10.25 -7.78 7.85
CA GLY A 86 10.30 -6.39 7.48
C GLY A 86 8.95 -5.79 7.18
N VAL A 87 8.99 -4.59 6.62
CA VAL A 87 7.82 -3.90 6.07
C VAL A 87 8.06 -3.55 4.61
N TYR A 88 6.99 -3.37 3.86
CA TYR A 88 7.05 -2.94 2.47
C TYR A 88 6.04 -1.84 2.15
N ASP A 89 6.38 -1.04 1.16
CA ASP A 89 5.47 -0.12 0.49
C ASP A 89 5.46 -0.43 -1.01
N TYR A 90 4.26 -0.61 -1.57
CA TYR A 90 4.06 -0.87 -3.00
C TYR A 90 3.31 0.29 -3.60
N GLN A 91 4.00 1.04 -4.45
CA GLN A 91 3.53 2.28 -5.04
C GLN A 91 3.16 2.04 -6.50
N PRO A 92 1.87 2.06 -6.85
CA PRO A 92 1.43 1.97 -8.24
C PRO A 92 2.05 3.10 -9.08
N SER A 93 2.34 2.80 -10.34
CA SER A 93 2.77 3.82 -11.29
C SER A 93 1.65 4.83 -11.56
N GLN A 94 1.98 6.11 -11.55
CA GLN A 94 1.07 7.18 -11.96
C GLN A 94 0.85 7.18 -13.49
N ASP A 95 1.80 6.62 -14.24
CA ASP A 95 1.72 6.42 -15.68
C ASP A 95 2.10 4.98 -16.04
N PRO A 96 1.16 4.02 -15.92
CA PRO A 96 1.43 2.61 -16.17
C PRO A 96 1.90 2.30 -17.59
N ALA A 97 1.72 3.21 -18.55
CA ALA A 97 2.19 3.03 -19.92
C ALA A 97 3.71 3.25 -20.06
N ASN A 98 4.30 4.09 -19.20
CA ASN A 98 5.68 4.54 -19.34
C ASN A 98 6.57 4.25 -18.12
N SER A 99 5.99 3.90 -16.97
CA SER A 99 6.72 3.64 -15.73
C SER A 99 6.17 2.43 -14.99
N LEU A 100 7.06 1.64 -14.41
CA LEU A 100 6.73 0.53 -13.54
C LEU A 100 6.35 1.00 -12.12
N PRO A 101 5.50 0.24 -11.39
CA PRO A 101 5.30 0.44 -9.97
C PRO A 101 6.58 0.17 -9.16
N ALA A 102 6.76 0.91 -8.07
CA ALA A 102 7.89 0.76 -7.15
C ALA A 102 7.51 -0.12 -5.95
N LEU A 103 8.46 -0.91 -5.48
CA LEU A 103 8.40 -1.70 -4.26
C LEU A 103 9.58 -1.31 -3.38
N ILE A 104 9.31 -0.74 -2.21
CA ILE A 104 10.32 -0.43 -1.20
C ILE A 104 10.19 -1.46 -0.08
N LEU A 105 11.29 -2.11 0.27
CA LEU A 105 11.39 -3.06 1.38
C LEU A 105 12.30 -2.46 2.45
N GLN A 106 11.93 -2.64 3.70
CA GLN A 106 12.81 -2.38 4.83
C GLN A 106 12.88 -3.61 5.73
N VAL A 107 14.08 -4.16 5.90
CA VAL A 107 14.33 -5.26 6.83
C VAL A 107 14.33 -4.70 8.26
N LYS A 108 13.54 -5.31 9.14
CA LYS A 108 13.42 -4.94 10.56
C LYS A 108 14.13 -5.92 11.48
N TYR A 109 14.27 -7.16 11.04
CA TYR A 109 14.95 -8.23 11.74
C TYR A 109 15.52 -9.22 10.72
N ASP A 110 16.72 -9.70 10.99
CA ASP A 110 17.37 -10.79 10.28
C ASP A 110 17.93 -11.81 11.29
N ASN A 111 17.93 -13.10 10.96
CA ASN A 111 18.49 -14.13 11.83
C ASN A 111 20.00 -14.38 11.61
N ASN A 112 20.62 -13.68 10.66
CA ASN A 112 22.03 -13.73 10.28
C ASN A 112 22.53 -15.16 10.02
N GLU A 113 21.74 -15.93 9.27
CA GLU A 113 22.09 -17.27 8.80
C GLU A 113 22.48 -17.23 7.32
N VAL A 114 22.95 -18.36 6.77
CA VAL A 114 23.41 -18.41 5.39
C VAL A 114 22.24 -18.34 4.39
N ASP A 115 22.33 -17.43 3.42
CA ASP A 115 21.36 -17.21 2.34
C ASP A 115 21.45 -18.27 1.22
N CYS A 116 20.60 -18.16 0.20
CA CYS A 116 20.66 -19.04 -0.97
C CYS A 116 21.95 -18.89 -1.82
N SER A 117 22.65 -17.76 -1.69
CA SER A 117 23.90 -17.46 -2.40
C SER A 117 25.13 -18.01 -1.67
N GLY A 118 24.99 -18.42 -0.41
CA GLY A 118 26.06 -18.90 0.45
C GLY A 118 26.73 -17.82 1.30
N TYR A 119 26.16 -16.63 1.36
CA TYR A 119 26.63 -15.52 2.20
C TYR A 119 25.90 -15.51 3.53
N GLN A 120 26.56 -15.01 4.57
CA GLN A 120 25.99 -14.79 5.90
C GLN A 120 26.26 -13.33 6.26
N GLU A 121 25.22 -12.49 6.12
CA GLU A 121 25.31 -11.06 6.34
C GLU A 121 24.05 -10.58 7.08
N ASP A 122 24.21 -9.80 8.14
CA ASP A 122 23.06 -9.22 8.85
C ASP A 122 22.52 -8.03 8.07
N GLN A 123 21.36 -8.21 7.44
CA GLN A 123 20.66 -7.19 6.66
C GLN A 123 19.71 -6.31 7.49
N THR A 124 19.77 -6.38 8.83
CA THR A 124 18.89 -5.61 9.70
C THR A 124 19.05 -4.10 9.46
N GLY A 125 17.94 -3.45 9.09
CA GLY A 125 17.89 -2.01 8.82
C GLY A 125 18.06 -1.66 7.33
N ASP A 126 18.42 -2.62 6.48
CA ASP A 126 18.57 -2.41 5.05
C ASP A 126 17.27 -1.97 4.39
N ILE A 127 17.41 -1.07 3.42
CA ILE A 127 16.33 -0.56 2.60
C ILE A 127 16.64 -0.86 1.14
N SER A 128 15.76 -1.61 0.50
CA SER A 128 15.86 -1.98 -0.91
C SER A 128 14.70 -1.41 -1.69
N GLN A 129 14.95 -0.91 -2.90
CA GLN A 129 13.92 -0.48 -3.83
C GLN A 129 14.02 -1.27 -5.14
N TYR A 130 12.89 -1.81 -5.58
CA TYR A 130 12.75 -2.51 -6.85
C TYR A 130 11.61 -1.91 -7.66
N PHE A 131 11.65 -2.11 -8.97
CA PHE A 131 10.53 -1.82 -9.85
C PHE A 131 9.90 -3.11 -10.35
N VAL A 132 8.58 -3.22 -10.23
CA VAL A 132 7.87 -4.49 -10.44
C VAL A 132 7.23 -4.51 -11.82
N LYS A 133 7.80 -5.32 -12.71
CA LYS A 133 7.22 -5.57 -14.03
C LYS A 133 6.35 -6.81 -14.00
N TRP A 134 5.05 -6.61 -14.18
CA TRP A 134 4.08 -7.69 -14.33
C TRP A 134 4.18 -8.31 -15.73
N LYS A 135 4.38 -9.64 -15.80
CA LYS A 135 4.22 -10.39 -17.05
C LYS A 135 2.80 -10.94 -17.17
N ASN A 136 2.23 -11.36 -16.06
CA ASN A 136 0.85 -11.80 -15.88
C ASN A 136 0.57 -11.91 -14.35
N ALA A 137 -0.62 -12.35 -13.96
CA ALA A 137 -1.03 -12.45 -12.56
C ALA A 137 -0.14 -13.37 -11.68
N HIS A 138 0.65 -14.26 -12.28
CA HIS A 138 1.47 -15.27 -11.58
C HIS A 138 2.97 -15.08 -11.78
N THR A 139 3.40 -14.08 -12.55
CA THR A 139 4.82 -13.86 -12.83
C THR A 139 5.14 -12.39 -12.85
N ILE A 140 6.11 -12.01 -12.02
CA ILE A 140 6.67 -10.66 -11.95
C ILE A 140 8.17 -10.69 -12.16
N ASN A 141 8.72 -9.55 -12.54
CA ASN A 141 10.14 -9.30 -12.59
C ASN A 141 10.49 -8.14 -11.68
N PHE A 142 11.58 -8.27 -10.92
CA PHE A 142 12.22 -7.11 -10.28
C PHE A 142 13.23 -6.51 -11.23
N CYS A 143 13.13 -5.18 -11.36
CA CYS A 143 13.96 -4.36 -12.22
C CYS A 143 14.64 -3.26 -11.40
N SER A 144 15.81 -2.82 -11.86
CA SER A 144 16.62 -1.78 -11.20
C SER A 144 16.15 -0.37 -11.52
N ASN A 145 15.28 -0.20 -12.53
CA ASN A 145 14.72 1.08 -12.91
C ASN A 145 13.26 0.97 -13.36
N GLU A 146 12.58 2.11 -13.33
CA GLU A 146 11.17 2.27 -13.67
C GLU A 146 10.85 2.00 -15.14
N LYS A 147 11.85 2.00 -16.03
CA LYS A 147 11.69 1.76 -17.48
C LYS A 147 11.89 0.31 -17.89
N ALA A 148 12.17 -0.57 -16.93
CA ALA A 148 12.43 -1.99 -17.14
C ALA A 148 13.65 -2.31 -18.05
N GLU A 149 14.64 -1.41 -18.13
CA GLU A 149 15.80 -1.62 -19.01
C GLU A 149 16.68 -2.77 -18.51
N GLN A 150 16.73 -2.98 -17.19
CA GLN A 150 17.45 -4.08 -16.56
C GLN A 150 16.60 -4.74 -15.47
N CYS A 151 16.22 -5.99 -15.72
CA CYS A 151 15.51 -6.84 -14.75
C CYS A 151 16.39 -8.02 -14.37
N PHE A 152 16.63 -8.18 -13.06
CA PHE A 152 17.64 -9.12 -12.54
C PHE A 152 17.02 -10.35 -11.89
N ALA A 153 15.73 -10.31 -11.55
CA ALA A 153 15.03 -11.42 -10.92
C ALA A 153 13.66 -11.67 -11.56
N THR A 154 13.26 -12.94 -11.57
CA THR A 154 11.90 -13.38 -11.92
C THR A 154 11.30 -14.09 -10.72
N LEU A 155 10.10 -13.70 -10.33
CA LEU A 155 9.36 -14.31 -9.24
C LEU A 155 8.07 -14.93 -9.75
N TYR A 156 7.74 -16.08 -9.19
CA TYR A 156 6.54 -16.85 -9.51
C TYR A 156 5.63 -16.89 -8.30
N ARG A 157 4.33 -16.63 -8.51
CA ARG A 157 3.34 -16.69 -7.44
C ARG A 157 3.16 -18.14 -6.99
N VAL A 158 3.23 -18.37 -5.68
CA VAL A 158 3.05 -19.67 -5.02
C VAL A 158 1.68 -19.76 -4.36
N LEU A 159 1.28 -18.70 -3.63
CA LEU A 159 -0.05 -18.57 -3.02
C LEU A 159 -0.60 -17.15 -3.26
N PRO A 160 -1.92 -17.01 -3.46
CA PRO A 160 -2.61 -15.71 -3.48
C PRO A 160 -2.68 -15.06 -2.10
#